data_AF-A0A7J8Y5Q0-F1
#
_entry.id   AF-A0A7J8Y5Q0-F1
#
_cell.length_a   1.000
_cell.length_b   1.000
_cell.length_c   1.000
_cell.angle_alpha   90.00
_cell.angle_beta   90.00
_cell.angle_gamma   90.00
#
_symmetry.space_group_name_H-M   'P 1'
#
loop_
_entity.id
_entity.type
_entity.pdbx_description
1 polymer ?
#
loop_
_entity_poly.entity_id
_entity_poly.type
_entity_poly.pdbx_seq_one_letter_code
_entity_poly.pdbx_strand_id
1 'polypeptide(L)'
;MRGFPEQLCSEITLEFNDCSKQVLDMESLFLNPDYCRVDLAELLRAIQTQELHLTATIQVLKKAGRPSERVVNHENCSFKMPMEHECVHLQEITEAAGTKDAEANAEYDNALKEAIRG
;
A
#
# COMPACT_ATOMS: atom_id res chain seq x y z
N MET A 1 -47.92 -44.47 -11.15
CA MET A 1 -47.46 -43.19 -10.57
C MET A 1 -46.15 -43.49 -9.87
N ARG A 2 -45.02 -42.89 -10.28
CA ARG A 2 -43.80 -42.99 -9.47
C ARG A 2 -44.00 -42.16 -8.20
N GLY A 3 -43.48 -42.64 -7.07
CA GLY A 3 -43.66 -41.97 -5.79
C GLY A 3 -42.91 -40.64 -5.78
N PHE A 4 -43.48 -39.61 -5.15
CA PHE A 4 -42.82 -38.31 -4.91
C PHE A 4 -41.36 -38.42 -4.44
N PRO A 5 -40.96 -39.40 -3.59
CA PRO A 5 -39.56 -39.58 -3.19
C PRO A 5 -38.61 -39.99 -4.33
N GLU A 6 -39.07 -40.83 -5.26
CA GLU A 6 -38.22 -41.34 -6.36
C GLU A 6 -37.91 -40.24 -7.38
N GLN A 7 -38.89 -39.35 -7.61
CA GLN A 7 -38.73 -38.22 -8.50
C GLN A 7 -37.76 -37.18 -7.91
N LEU A 8 -37.92 -36.87 -6.61
CA LEU A 8 -37.00 -35.97 -5.91
C LEU A 8 -35.56 -36.52 -5.90
N CYS A 9 -35.37 -37.82 -5.66
CA CYS A 9 -34.05 -38.44 -5.73
C CYS A 9 -33.45 -38.36 -7.15
N SER A 10 -34.27 -38.50 -8.19
CA SER A 10 -33.82 -38.36 -9.58
C SER A 10 -33.38 -36.93 -9.89
N GLU A 11 -34.15 -35.93 -9.44
CA GLU A 11 -33.84 -34.51 -9.64
C GLU A 11 -32.55 -34.12 -8.90
N ILE A 12 -32.40 -34.51 -7.63
CA ILE A 12 -31.18 -34.28 -6.85
C ILE A 12 -29.95 -34.92 -7.51
N THR A 13 -30.10 -36.13 -8.05
CA THR A 13 -28.99 -36.84 -8.71
C THR A 13 -28.56 -36.12 -9.98
N LEU A 14 -29.50 -35.58 -10.76
CA LEU A 14 -29.19 -34.82 -11.98
C LEU A 14 -28.45 -33.52 -11.63
N GLU A 15 -28.97 -32.75 -10.68
CA GLU A 15 -28.34 -31.50 -10.22
C GLU A 15 -26.94 -31.76 -9.65
N PHE A 16 -26.75 -32.85 -8.90
CA PHE A 16 -25.44 -33.23 -8.38
C PHE A 16 -24.46 -33.58 -9.50
N ASN A 17 -24.90 -34.32 -10.52
CA ASN A 17 -24.07 -34.67 -11.65
C ASN A 17 -23.68 -33.43 -12.49
N ASP A 18 -24.61 -32.50 -12.69
CA ASP A 18 -24.34 -31.26 -13.41
C ASP A 18 -23.39 -30.35 -12.62
N CYS A 19 -23.56 -30.26 -11.30
CA CYS A 19 -22.62 -29.55 -10.42
C CYS A 19 -21.22 -30.18 -10.45
N SER A 20 -21.14 -31.51 -10.35
CA SER A 20 -19.89 -32.27 -10.42
C SER A 20 -19.14 -32.00 -11.74
N LYS A 21 -19.86 -31.98 -12.85
CA LYS A 21 -19.30 -31.67 -14.17
C LYS A 21 -18.73 -30.25 -14.24
N GLN A 22 -19.45 -29.26 -13.72
CA GLN A 22 -18.97 -27.87 -13.68
C GLN A 22 -17.67 -27.72 -12.88
N VAL A 23 -17.55 -28.43 -11.75
CA VAL A 23 -16.33 -28.42 -10.93
C VAL A 23 -15.14 -29.02 -11.69
N LEU A 24 -15.34 -30.14 -12.40
CA LEU A 24 -14.30 -30.76 -13.22
C LEU A 24 -13.90 -29.89 -14.41
N ASP A 25 -14.85 -29.24 -15.06
CA ASP A 25 -14.58 -28.30 -16.15
C ASP A 25 -13.75 -27.11 -15.63
N MET A 26 -14.08 -26.56 -14.46
CA MET A 26 -13.27 -25.52 -13.80
C MET A 26 -11.86 -26.03 -13.47
N GLU A 27 -11.72 -27.21 -12.86
CA GLU A 27 -10.42 -27.82 -12.56
C GLU A 27 -9.56 -27.96 -13.81
N SER A 28 -10.16 -28.39 -14.93
CA SER A 28 -9.45 -28.57 -16.19
C SER A 28 -8.87 -27.26 -16.77
N LEU A 29 -9.54 -26.13 -16.53
CA LEU A 29 -9.05 -24.80 -16.90
C LEU A 29 -7.82 -24.41 -16.07
N PHE A 30 -7.82 -24.74 -14.78
CA PHE A 30 -6.68 -24.50 -13.89
C PHE A 30 -5.49 -25.45 -14.12
N LEU A 31 -5.74 -26.62 -14.72
CA LEU A 31 -4.71 -27.57 -15.14
C LEU A 31 -4.05 -27.20 -16.47
N ASN A 32 -4.63 -26.26 -17.24
CA ASN A 32 -4.04 -25.79 -18.48
C ASN A 32 -2.81 -24.90 -18.18
N PRO A 33 -1.59 -25.30 -18.61
CA PRO A 33 -0.38 -24.53 -18.37
C PRO A 33 -0.39 -23.13 -19.02
N ASP A 34 -1.22 -22.92 -20.05
CA ASP A 34 -1.36 -21.63 -20.73
C ASP A 34 -2.30 -20.65 -20.00
N TYR A 35 -3.19 -21.13 -19.11
CA TYR A 35 -4.29 -20.32 -18.58
C TYR A 35 -4.16 -19.84 -17.13
N CYS A 36 -3.12 -20.23 -16.37
CA CYS A 36 -3.13 -19.93 -14.92
C CYS A 36 -1.76 -19.66 -14.26
N ARG A 37 -0.64 -19.74 -14.98
CA ARG A 37 0.69 -19.57 -14.37
C ARG A 37 1.42 -18.32 -14.81
N VAL A 38 1.29 -17.94 -16.07
CA VAL A 38 1.95 -16.74 -16.60
C VAL A 38 1.26 -15.49 -16.07
N ASP A 39 -0.06 -15.40 -16.19
CA ASP A 39 -0.85 -14.26 -15.69
C ASP A 39 -0.70 -14.08 -14.17
N LEU A 40 -0.70 -15.19 -13.42
CA LEU A 40 -0.46 -15.16 -11.98
C LEU A 40 0.98 -14.73 -11.65
N ALA A 41 1.98 -15.23 -12.38
CA ALA A 41 3.36 -14.80 -12.19
C ALA A 41 3.55 -13.31 -12.53
N GLU A 42 2.89 -12.81 -13.55
CA GLU A 42 2.86 -11.38 -13.91
C GLU A 42 2.21 -10.54 -12.82
N LEU A 43 1.04 -10.95 -12.33
CA LEU A 43 0.36 -10.29 -11.22
C LEU A 43 1.22 -10.28 -9.95
N LEU A 44 1.82 -11.42 -9.59
CA LEU A 44 2.71 -11.53 -8.43
C LEU A 44 3.95 -10.64 -8.60
N ARG A 45 4.52 -10.55 -9.80
CA ARG A 45 5.64 -9.62 -10.10
C ARG A 45 5.21 -8.15 -9.98
N ALA A 46 4.01 -7.81 -10.45
CA ALA A 46 3.47 -6.46 -10.33
C ALA A 46 3.26 -6.07 -8.87
N ILE A 47 2.63 -6.95 -8.07
CA ILE A 47 2.46 -6.78 -6.62
C ILE A 47 3.82 -6.65 -5.93
N GLN A 48 4.77 -7.54 -6.25
CA GLN A 48 6.12 -7.48 -5.69
C GLN A 48 6.82 -6.15 -6.01
N THR A 49 6.64 -5.63 -7.23
CA THR A 49 7.23 -4.34 -7.63
C THR A 49 6.59 -3.18 -6.86
N GLN A 50 5.27 -3.19 -6.68
CA GLN A 50 4.55 -2.19 -5.89
C GLN A 50 4.99 -2.21 -4.41
N GLU A 51 5.05 -3.39 -3.79
CA GLU A 51 5.52 -3.59 -2.42
C GLU A 51 6.95 -3.07 -2.20
N LEU A 52 7.86 -3.36 -3.14
CA LEU A 52 9.22 -2.85 -3.11
C LEU A 52 9.27 -1.31 -3.21
N HIS A 53 8.46 -0.72 -4.09
CA HIS A 53 8.36 0.73 -4.23
C HIS A 53 7.83 1.40 -2.96
N LEU A 54 6.78 0.85 -2.35
CA LEU A 54 6.22 1.35 -1.09
C LEU A 54 7.24 1.23 0.04
N THR A 55 7.95 0.11 0.12
CA THR A 55 9.02 -0.10 1.11
C THR A 55 10.14 0.93 0.95
N ALA A 56 10.61 1.17 -0.29
CA ALA A 56 11.60 2.19 -0.57
C ALA A 56 11.11 3.59 -0.20
N THR A 57 9.84 3.89 -0.48
CA THR A 57 9.18 5.16 -0.11
C THR A 57 9.16 5.35 1.40
N ILE A 58 8.76 4.33 2.18
CA ILE A 58 8.80 4.37 3.65
C ILE A 58 10.21 4.62 4.16
N GLN A 59 11.22 3.96 3.59
CA GLN A 59 12.61 4.14 4.01
C GLN A 59 13.11 5.56 3.74
N VAL A 60 12.81 6.11 2.55
CA VAL A 60 13.16 7.49 2.20
C VAL A 60 12.46 8.47 3.13
N LEU A 61 11.16 8.30 3.38
CA LEU A 61 10.41 9.15 4.30
C LEU A 61 11.00 9.09 5.72
N LYS A 62 11.22 7.89 6.28
CA LYS A 62 11.82 7.72 7.60
C LYS A 62 13.22 8.35 7.70
N LYS A 63 14.03 8.24 6.65
CA LYS A 63 15.36 8.85 6.59
C LYS A 63 15.30 10.37 6.50
N ALA A 64 14.36 10.91 5.72
CA ALA A 64 14.13 12.34 5.61
C ALA A 64 13.58 12.92 6.92
N GLY A 65 12.80 12.15 7.67
CA GLY A 65 12.14 12.58 8.89
C GLY A 65 11.06 13.64 8.65
N ARG A 66 10.28 13.90 9.70
CA ARG A 66 9.29 14.99 9.69
C ARG A 66 9.99 16.32 9.48
N PRO A 67 9.47 17.20 8.60
CA PRO A 67 10.07 18.50 8.32
C PRO A 67 10.46 19.30 9.57
N SER A 68 9.59 19.34 10.59
CA SER A 68 9.86 20.06 11.84
C SER A 68 10.90 19.40 12.75
N GLU A 69 11.21 18.11 12.56
CA GLU A 69 12.15 17.34 13.38
C GLU A 69 13.53 17.22 12.71
N ARG A 70 13.67 17.74 11.50
CA ARG A 70 14.94 17.69 10.76
C ARG A 70 15.99 18.52 11.48
N VAL A 71 17.17 17.91 11.67
CA VAL A 71 18.33 18.60 12.22
C VAL A 71 18.73 19.73 11.28
N VAL A 72 18.81 20.93 11.82
CA VAL A 72 19.23 22.12 11.08
C VAL A 72 20.75 22.25 11.18
N ASN A 73 21.42 22.47 10.04
CA ASN A 73 22.87 22.62 10.01
C ASN A 73 23.27 24.06 10.33
N HIS A 74 24.07 24.27 11.38
CA HIS A 74 24.52 25.59 11.83
C HIS A 74 25.89 26.02 11.27
N GLU A 75 26.48 25.29 10.32
CA GLU A 75 27.79 25.60 9.71
C GLU A 75 27.89 27.03 9.12
N ASN A 76 26.76 27.59 8.67
CA ASN A 76 26.70 28.95 8.09
C ASN A 76 26.12 30.01 9.05
N CYS A 77 25.92 29.69 10.32
CA CYS A 77 25.43 30.68 11.29
C CYS A 77 26.53 31.65 11.71
N SER A 78 26.21 32.94 11.85
CA SER A 78 27.14 33.96 12.28
C SER A 78 27.11 34.17 13.80
N PHE A 79 28.28 34.26 14.41
CA PHE A 79 28.44 34.61 15.82
C PHE A 79 29.02 36.02 15.92
N LYS A 80 28.20 37.00 16.34
CA LYS A 80 28.62 38.39 16.53
C LYS A 80 29.33 38.61 17.87
N MET A 81 28.99 37.81 18.90
CA MET A 81 29.62 37.82 20.23
C MET A 81 29.76 36.38 20.78
N PRO A 82 30.63 36.14 21.80
CA PRO A 82 30.85 34.79 22.36
C PRO A 82 29.61 34.09 22.93
N MET A 83 28.51 34.82 23.15
CA MET A 83 27.23 34.30 23.66
C MET A 83 26.02 34.61 22.76
N GLU A 84 26.22 35.22 21.59
CA GLU A 84 25.13 35.59 20.67
C GLU A 84 25.23 34.79 19.36
N HIS A 85 24.25 33.92 19.15
CA HIS A 85 24.09 33.13 17.92
C HIS A 85 22.96 33.74 17.08
N GLU A 86 23.30 34.25 15.90
CA GLU A 86 22.31 34.71 14.93
C GLU A 86 22.01 33.54 13.98
N CYS A 87 20.98 32.77 14.33
CA CYS A 87 20.57 31.65 13.52
C CYS A 87 19.86 32.15 12.26
N VAL A 88 20.43 31.89 11.08
CA VAL A 88 19.76 32.17 9.80
C VAL A 88 18.50 31.33 9.57
N HIS A 89 18.30 30.29 10.38
CA HIS A 89 17.11 29.43 10.35
C HIS A 89 15.99 29.91 11.27
N LEU A 90 16.23 30.92 12.12
CA LEU A 90 15.16 31.56 12.88
C LEU A 90 14.35 32.43 11.92
N GLN A 91 13.15 31.95 11.58
CA GLN A 91 12.14 32.76 10.91
C GLN A 91 11.27 33.45 11.96
N GLU A 92 10.74 34.63 11.62
CA GLU A 92 9.72 35.27 12.46
C GLU A 92 8.52 34.32 12.62
N ILE A 93 8.07 34.15 13.86
CA ILE A 93 6.89 33.34 14.19
C ILE A 93 5.66 34.11 13.70
N THR A 94 5.30 33.85 12.45
CA THR A 94 4.10 34.39 11.81
C THR A 94 3.11 33.26 11.58
N GLU A 95 1.82 33.60 11.56
CA GLU A 95 0.76 32.64 11.26
C GLU A 95 1.00 31.94 9.91
N ALA A 96 1.41 32.69 8.88
CA ALA A 96 1.69 32.14 7.56
C ALA A 96 2.85 31.12 7.55
N ALA A 97 3.93 31.39 8.29
CA ALA A 97 5.05 30.45 8.41
C ALA A 97 4.63 29.19 9.20
N GLY A 98 3.90 29.36 10.30
CA GLY A 98 3.41 28.26 11.11
C GLY A 98 2.43 27.35 10.37
N THR A 99 1.51 27.91 9.57
CA THR A 99 0.57 27.14 8.75
C THR A 99 1.31 26.32 7.70
N LYS A 100 2.31 26.91 7.03
CA LYS A 100 3.11 26.21 6.03
C LYS A 100 3.88 25.01 6.60
N ASP A 101 4.46 25.16 7.79
CA ASP A 101 5.15 24.05 8.46
C ASP A 101 4.19 22.95 8.91
N ALA A 102 3.00 23.34 9.40
CA ALA A 102 1.95 22.39 9.76
C ALA A 102 1.45 21.59 8.55
N GLU A 103 1.26 22.25 7.41
CA GLU A 103 0.89 21.61 6.14
C GLU A 103 1.97 20.63 5.68
N ALA A 104 3.24 21.03 5.68
CA ALA A 104 4.35 20.15 5.28
C ALA A 104 4.46 18.90 6.17
N ASN A 105 4.22 19.06 7.48
CA ASN A 105 4.16 17.94 8.42
C ASN A 105 2.95 17.03 8.15
N ALA A 106 1.78 17.60 7.87
CA ALA A 106 0.58 16.84 7.56
C ALA A 106 0.74 16.04 6.24
N GLU A 107 1.36 16.64 5.22
CA GLU A 107 1.69 15.97 3.96
C GLU A 107 2.64 14.79 4.17
N TYR A 108 3.70 14.98 4.97
CA TYR A 108 4.62 13.91 5.33
C TYR A 108 3.90 12.75 6.03
N ASP A 109 3.07 13.06 7.03
CA ASP A 109 2.33 12.06 7.79
C ASP A 109 1.34 11.29 6.92
N ASN A 110 0.68 12.00 5.99
CA ASN A 110 -0.23 11.39 5.03
C ASN A 110 0.54 10.45 4.08
N ALA A 111 1.61 10.93 3.46
CA ALA A 111 2.44 10.12 2.55
C ALA A 111 2.99 8.86 3.24
N LEU A 112 3.42 8.97 4.50
CA LEU A 112 3.90 7.83 5.27
C LEU A 112 2.77 6.83 5.58
N LYS A 113 1.57 7.32 5.95
CA LYS A 113 0.41 6.46 6.21
C LYS A 113 -0.05 5.71 4.97
N GLU A 114 -0.15 6.39 3.83
CA GLU A 114 -0.54 5.76 2.58
C GLU A 114 0.49 4.71 2.15
N ALA A 115 1.78 5.01 2.27
CA ALA A 115 2.83 4.05 1.94
C ALA A 115 2.81 2.79 2.84
N ILE A 116 2.41 2.93 4.12
CA ILE A 116 2.25 1.80 5.06
C ILE A 116 0.98 0.99 4.76
N ARG A 117 -0.09 1.64 4.26
CA ARG A 117 -1.38 0.99 4.05
C ARG A 117 -1.39 0.09 2.82
N GLY A 118 -0.56 0.39 1.81
CA GLY A 118 -0.46 -0.38 0.57
C GLY A 118 -1.27 0.21 -0.57
#